data_AF-A0A1B3WAK5-F1
#
_entry.id   AF-A0A1B3WAK5-F1
#
_cell.length_a   1.000
_cell.length_b   1.000
_cell.length_c   1.000
_cell.angle_alpha   90.00
_cell.angle_beta   90.00
_cell.angle_gamma   90.00
#
_symmetry.space_group_name_H-M   'P 1'
#
loop_
_entity.id
_entity.type
_entity.pdbx_description
1 polymer ?
#
loop_
_entity_poly.entity_id
_entity_poly.type
_entity_poly.pdbx_seq_one_letter_code
_entity_poly.pdbx_strand_id
1 'polypeptide(L)'
;MPVLRAEILLRNAEALAENKERTDKDNKTLANQLAEARNQLKMAELLGYGNKKAFKPMYEQIDQIEEKTADGKSGKSWFDKIKQQLSDLM
;
A
#
# COMPACT_ATOMS: atom_id res chain seq x y z
N MET A 1 10.55 -9.45 7.63
CA MET A 1 10.25 -10.04 6.31
C MET A 1 9.69 -8.95 5.40
N PRO A 2 9.93 -9.00 4.07
CA PRO A 2 9.46 -7.97 3.14
C PRO A 2 7.93 -7.81 3.14
N VAL A 3 7.18 -8.92 3.16
CA VAL A 3 5.71 -8.94 3.23
C VAL A 3 5.19 -8.19 4.46
N LEU A 4 5.71 -8.52 5.64
CA LEU A 4 5.35 -7.84 6.90
C LEU A 4 5.68 -6.33 6.87
N ARG A 5 6.81 -5.94 6.25
CA ARG A 5 7.16 -4.52 6.09
C ARG A 5 6.17 -3.81 5.17
N ALA A 6 5.79 -4.43 4.05
CA ALA A 6 4.78 -3.89 3.15
C ALA A 6 3.43 -3.70 3.87
N GLU A 7 3.02 -4.68 4.68
CA GLU A 7 1.79 -4.60 5.45
C GLU A 7 1.80 -3.42 6.45
N ILE A 8 2.88 -3.26 7.21
CA ILE A 8 3.02 -2.14 8.17
C ILE A 8 2.96 -0.79 7.44
N LEU A 9 3.64 -0.67 6.30
CA LEU A 9 3.63 0.54 5.48
C LEU A 9 2.23 0.85 4.96
N LEU A 10 1.48 -0.15 4.50
CA LEU A 10 0.11 0.01 4.01
C LEU A 10 -0.86 0.39 5.13
N ARG A 11 -0.72 -0.17 6.34
CA ARG A 11 -1.53 0.25 7.51
C ARG A 11 -1.27 1.71 7.90
N ASN A 12 -0.01 2.14 7.87
CA ASN A 12 0.33 3.53 8.15
C ASN A 12 -0.22 4.47 7.06
N ALA A 13 -0.11 4.06 5.79
CA ALA A 13 -0.64 4.83 4.66
C ALA A 13 -2.18 4.90 4.72
N GLU A 14 -2.86 3.84 5.14
CA GLU A 14 -4.30 3.82 5.37
C GLU A 14 -4.72 4.82 6.44
N ALA A 15 -4.03 4.85 7.58
CA ALA A 15 -4.32 5.82 8.64
C ALA A 15 -4.20 7.28 8.14
N LEU A 16 -3.21 7.55 7.26
CA LEU A 16 -3.07 8.85 6.62
C LEU A 16 -4.15 9.11 5.56
N ALA A 17 -4.55 8.10 4.79
CA ALA A 17 -5.58 8.19 3.76
C ALA A 17 -6.97 8.42 4.34
N GLU A 18 -7.25 7.91 5.55
CA GLU A 18 -8.51 8.13 6.25
C GLU A 18 -8.56 9.49 6.96
N ASN A 19 -7.40 10.11 7.19
CA ASN A 19 -7.32 11.43 7.81
C ASN A 19 -7.82 12.52 6.83
N LYS A 20 -8.90 13.21 7.21
CA LYS A 20 -9.49 14.32 6.44
C LYS A 20 -8.75 15.65 6.60
N GLU A 21 -7.94 15.78 7.65
CA GLU A 21 -7.15 16.97 7.96
C GLU A 21 -5.67 16.77 7.58
N ARG A 22 -5.42 15.92 6.57
CA ARG A 22 -4.09 15.56 6.09
C ARG A 22 -3.36 16.81 5.55
N THR A 23 -2.18 17.09 6.09
CA THR A 23 -1.33 18.21 5.63
C THR A 23 -0.53 17.83 4.38
N ASP A 24 0.10 18.80 3.71
CA ASP A 24 1.03 18.51 2.59
C ASP A 24 2.20 17.60 2.99
N LYS A 25 2.64 17.68 4.26
CA LYS A 25 3.66 16.79 4.80
C LYS A 25 3.15 15.36 4.90
N ASP A 26 1.89 15.21 5.33
CA ASP A 26 1.25 13.90 5.44
C ASP A 26 0.96 13.33 4.05
N ASN A 27 0.62 14.16 3.06
CA ASN A 27 0.49 13.76 1.65
C ASN A 27 1.79 13.17 1.12
N LYS A 28 2.93 13.84 1.35
CA LYS A 28 4.26 13.33 0.98
C LYS A 28 4.59 12.03 1.72
N THR A 29 4.24 11.96 3.00
CA THR A 29 4.50 10.76 3.82
C THR A 29 3.69 9.56 3.31
N LEU A 30 2.42 9.76 2.97
CA LEU A 30 1.55 8.75 2.39
C LEU A 30 2.12 8.25 1.05
N ALA A 31 2.49 9.16 0.15
CA ALA A 31 3.08 8.79 -1.15
C ALA A 31 4.37 7.98 -0.97
N ASN A 32 5.25 8.40 -0.04
CA ASN A 32 6.48 7.68 0.26
C ASN A 32 6.19 6.29 0.85
N GLN A 33 5.19 6.15 1.73
CA GLN A 33 4.81 4.86 2.30
C GLN A 33 4.25 3.89 1.25
N LEU A 34 3.45 4.38 0.31
CA LEU A 34 2.95 3.59 -0.82
C LEU A 34 4.08 3.13 -1.76
N ALA A 35 4.98 4.04 -2.11
CA ALA A 35 6.16 3.72 -2.92
C ALA A 35 7.05 2.67 -2.22
N GLU A 36 7.26 2.82 -0.92
CA GLU A 36 8.08 1.89 -0.15
C GLU A 36 7.39 0.53 0.03
N ALA A 37 6.06 0.51 0.23
CA ALA A 37 5.28 -0.73 0.24
C ALA A 37 5.43 -1.48 -1.08
N ARG A 38 5.38 -0.76 -2.22
CA ARG A 38 5.63 -1.33 -3.55
C ARG A 38 7.03 -1.93 -3.66
N ASN A 39 8.05 -1.26 -3.13
CA ASN A 39 9.42 -1.78 -3.13
C ASN A 39 9.55 -3.07 -2.29
N GLN A 40 8.92 -3.11 -1.11
CA GLN A 40 8.91 -4.29 -0.26
C GLN A 40 8.18 -5.47 -0.92
N LEU A 41 7.06 -5.21 -1.63
CA LEU A 41 6.34 -6.22 -2.41
C LEU A 41 7.20 -6.76 -3.57
N LYS A 42 7.91 -5.90 -4.30
CA LYS A 42 8.87 -6.33 -5.35
C LYS A 42 9.97 -7.21 -4.77
N MET A 43 10.49 -6.85 -3.59
CA MET A 43 11.48 -7.67 -2.90
C MET A 43 10.89 -9.02 -2.47
N ALA A 44 9.63 -9.05 -1.99
CA ALA A 44 8.94 -10.30 -1.68
C ALA A 44 8.76 -11.19 -2.93
N GLU A 45 8.39 -10.62 -4.07
CA GLU A 45 8.28 -11.31 -5.36
C GLU A 45 9.62 -11.93 -5.77
N LEU A 46 10.71 -11.16 -5.70
CA LEU A 46 12.06 -11.61 -6.05
C LEU A 46 12.58 -12.73 -5.13
N LEU A 47 12.18 -12.70 -3.85
CA LEU A 47 12.55 -13.71 -2.86
C LEU A 47 11.66 -14.96 -2.90
N GLY A 48 10.66 -15.00 -3.78
CA GLY A 48 9.82 -16.18 -3.99
C GLY A 48 8.70 -16.36 -2.97
N TYR A 49 8.30 -15.30 -2.26
CA TYR A 49 7.14 -15.35 -1.34
C TYR A 49 5.81 -15.59 -2.06
N GLY A 50 5.79 -15.44 -3.38
CA GLY A 50 4.63 -15.69 -4.23
C GLY A 50 5.00 -15.54 -5.69
N ASN A 51 4.04 -15.78 -6.58
CA ASN A 51 4.25 -15.65 -8.02
C ASN A 51 3.83 -14.26 -8.53
N LYS A 52 4.29 -13.90 -9.71
CA LYS A 52 3.93 -12.63 -10.38
C LYS A 52 2.41 -12.40 -10.51
N LYS A 53 1.60 -13.46 -10.59
CA LYS A 53 0.14 -13.35 -10.67
C LYS A 53 -0.49 -12.94 -9.33
N ALA A 54 0.14 -13.28 -8.20
CA ALA A 54 -0.26 -12.83 -6.87
C ALA A 54 0.10 -11.36 -6.62
N PHE A 55 1.30 -10.93 -7.05
CA PHE A 55 1.79 -9.56 -6.81
C PHE A 55 1.23 -8.51 -7.77
N LYS A 56 0.99 -8.86 -9.04
CA LYS A 56 0.44 -7.93 -10.04
C LYS A 56 -0.81 -7.17 -9.55
N PRO A 57 -1.87 -7.82 -9.03
CA PRO A 57 -3.06 -7.11 -8.55
C PRO A 57 -2.81 -6.28 -7.28
N MET A 58 -1.72 -6.54 -6.53
CA MET A 58 -1.33 -5.70 -5.40
C MET A 58 -0.70 -4.39 -5.90
N TYR A 59 0.16 -4.46 -6.93
CA TYR A 59 0.72 -3.25 -7.54
C TYR A 59 -0.36 -2.35 -8.15
N GLU A 60 -1.32 -2.94 -8.87
CA GLU A 60 -2.45 -2.20 -9.45
C GLU A 60 -3.30 -1.52 -8.36
N GLN A 61 -3.43 -2.13 -7.18
CA GLN A 61 -4.13 -1.52 -6.06
C GLN A 61 -3.35 -0.37 -5.43
N ILE A 62 -2.03 -0.47 -5.32
CA ILE A 62 -1.21 0.67 -4.88
C ILE A 62 -1.41 1.84 -5.83
N ASP A 63 -1.37 1.60 -7.14
CA ASP A 63 -1.59 2.64 -8.16
C ASP A 63 -3.01 3.27 -8.01
N GLN A 64 -4.05 2.46 -7.77
CA GLN A 64 -5.40 2.96 -7.51
C GLN A 64 -5.52 3.77 -6.21
N ILE A 65 -4.79 3.38 -5.17
CA ILE A 65 -4.77 4.10 -3.89
C ILE A 65 -4.05 5.44 -4.05
N GLU A 66 -2.92 5.48 -4.77
CA GLU A 66 -2.22 6.72 -5.09
C GLU A 66 -3.15 7.68 -5.85
N GLU A 67 -3.89 7.19 -6.84
CA GLU A 67 -4.83 8.00 -7.60
C GLU A 67 -6.03 8.48 -6.75
N LYS A 68 -6.56 7.62 -5.87
CA LYS A 68 -7.66 7.98 -4.97
C LYS A 68 -7.25 8.97 -3.89
N THR A 69 -6.01 8.87 -3.40
CA THR A 69 -5.45 9.75 -2.37
C THR A 69 -4.86 11.03 -2.95
N ALA A 70 -4.75 11.12 -4.29
CA ALA A 70 -4.43 12.36 -4.98
C ALA A 70 -5.47 13.45 -4.68
N ASP A 71 -5.06 14.71 -4.85
CA ASP A 71 -5.88 15.91 -4.58
C ASP A 71 -6.34 16.06 -3.13
N GLY A 72 -5.67 15.41 -2.18
CA GLY A 72 -6.02 15.51 -0.75
C GLY A 72 -7.30 14.77 -0.38
N LYS A 73 -7.83 13.92 -1.27
CA LYS A 73 -9.00 13.10 -0.99
C LYS A 73 -8.69 12.08 0.11
N SER A 74 -9.70 11.82 0.92
CA SER A 74 -9.63 10.88 2.03
C SER A 74 -10.77 9.88 1.93
N GLY A 75 -10.52 8.62 2.30
CA GLY A 75 -11.52 7.56 2.19
C GLY A 75 -11.15 6.33 2.98
N LYS A 76 -12.19 5.63 3.44
CA LYS A 76 -12.07 4.39 4.21
C LYS A 76 -12.05 3.17 3.29
N SER A 77 -11.49 2.08 3.77
CA SER A 77 -11.51 0.78 3.09
C SER A 77 -10.82 0.74 1.72
N TRP A 78 -10.01 1.75 1.37
CA TRP A 78 -9.26 1.75 0.11
C TRP A 78 -8.14 0.69 0.11
N PHE A 79 -7.66 0.31 1.30
CA PHE A 79 -6.56 -0.62 1.49
C PHE A 79 -7.02 -2.04 1.84
N ASP A 80 -8.32 -2.28 2.06
CA ASP A 80 -8.82 -3.58 2.57
C ASP A 80 -8.47 -4.72 1.64
N LYS A 81 -8.62 -4.51 0.33
CA LYS A 81 -8.36 -5.54 -0.67
C LYS A 81 -6.88 -5.90 -0.78
N ILE A 82 -5.95 -4.95 -0.66
CA ILE A 82 -4.50 -5.25 -0.69
C ILE A 82 -4.04 -5.90 0.62
N LYS A 83 -4.59 -5.50 1.77
CA LYS A 83 -4.33 -6.15 3.07
C LYS A 83 -4.82 -7.60 3.09
N GLN A 84 -5.99 -7.86 2.51
CA GLN A 84 -6.52 -9.21 2.37
C GLN A 84 -5.60 -10.07 1.50
N GLN A 85 -5.18 -9.56 0.34
CA GLN A 85 -4.25 -10.26 -0.54
C GLN A 85 -2.89 -10.55 0.11
N LEU A 86 -2.38 -9.62 0.92
CA LEU A 86 -1.17 -9.82 1.71
C LEU A 86 -1.34 -10.90 2.79
N SER A 87 -2.53 -10.99 3.38
CA SER A 87 -2.85 -12.02 4.36
C SER A 87 -2.94 -13.40 3.70
N ASP A 88 -3.48 -13.49 2.48
CA ASP A 88 -3.57 -14.74 1.70
C ASP A 88 -2.19 -15.26 1.22
N LEU A 89 -1.16 -14.40 1.24
CA LEU A 89 0.23 -14.75 0.89
C LEU A 89 1.01 -15.39 2.05
N MET A 90 0.53 -15.25 3.28
CA MET A 90 1.20 -15.73 4.51
C MET A 90 0.60 -17.05 4.99
#